data_AF-A0A661M4R8-F1
#
_entry.id   AF-A0A661M4R8-F1
#
_cell.length_a   1.000
_cell.length_b   1.000
_cell.length_c   1.000
_cell.angle_alpha   90.00
_cell.angle_beta   90.00
_cell.angle_gamma   90.00
#
_symmetry.space_group_name_H-M   'P 1'
#
loop_
_entity.id
_entity.type
_entity.pdbx_description
1 polymer ?
#
loop_
_entity_poly.entity_id
_entity_poly.type
_entity_poly.pdbx_seq_one_letter_code
_entity_poly.pdbx_strand_id
1 'polypeptide(L)'
;ASNRDVFEAAGETDSFDQALESIDFAEEKFLSERMDALAREKETLDASRKLLAEEKFDEAISRIEALEKEGRTGPEVRKIKAEAVEKLIRRERNRAAMLFLAARKTADRSRKEKYLRASFHRLKILVERYPSSPLVTKILSNMETIRKEMQKLGVSPEGSPGEAG
;
A
#
# COMPACT_ATOMS: atom_id res chain seq x y z
N ALA A 1 2.39 60.66 -41.12
CA ALA A 1 2.34 59.78 -39.95
C ALA A 1 3.25 60.39 -38.90
N SER A 2 2.73 60.64 -37.69
CA SER A 2 3.46 61.32 -36.62
C SER A 2 4.46 60.36 -35.99
N ASN A 3 5.66 60.82 -35.61
CA ASN A 3 6.69 60.01 -34.92
C ASN A 3 6.20 59.40 -33.58
N ARG A 4 5.02 59.80 -33.11
CA ARG A 4 4.38 59.30 -31.89
C ARG A 4 3.73 57.93 -32.08
N ASP A 5 3.18 57.64 -33.26
CA ASP A 5 2.47 56.37 -33.53
C ASP A 5 3.45 55.19 -33.74
N VAL A 6 4.69 55.48 -34.15
CA VAL A 6 5.75 54.47 -34.37
C VAL A 6 6.38 54.02 -33.05
N PHE A 7 6.45 54.90 -32.05
CA PHE A 7 7.02 54.60 -30.73
C PHE A 7 6.06 53.77 -29.85
N GLU A 8 4.75 53.95 -30.03
CA GLU A 8 3.72 53.22 -29.27
C GLU A 8 3.55 51.78 -29.79
N ALA A 9 3.60 51.57 -31.11
CA ALA A 9 3.59 50.25 -31.73
C ALA A 9 4.88 49.42 -31.45
N ALA A 10 6.03 50.08 -31.28
CA ALA A 10 7.29 49.42 -30.91
C ALA A 10 7.29 48.93 -29.44
N GLY A 11 6.73 49.72 -28.51
CA GLY A 11 6.62 49.31 -27.10
C GLY A 11 5.58 48.20 -26.85
N GLU A 12 4.50 48.15 -27.65
CA GLU A 12 3.53 47.06 -27.60
C GLU A 12 4.12 45.75 -28.16
N THR A 13 4.81 45.80 -29.30
CA THR A 13 5.44 44.61 -29.90
C THR A 13 6.50 43.97 -28.99
N ASP A 14 7.36 44.78 -28.37
CA ASP A 14 8.34 44.29 -27.38
C ASP A 14 7.66 43.63 -26.15
N SER A 15 6.51 44.16 -25.70
CA SER A 15 5.75 43.56 -24.59
C SER A 15 5.06 42.26 -24.97
N PHE A 16 4.62 42.11 -26.22
CA PHE A 16 4.03 40.87 -26.72
C PHE A 16 5.10 39.79 -26.89
N ASP A 17 6.27 40.15 -27.44
CA ASP A 17 7.39 39.21 -27.60
C ASP A 17 7.90 38.70 -26.24
N GLN A 18 8.03 39.59 -25.25
CA GLN A 18 8.40 39.19 -23.88
C GLN A 18 7.36 38.27 -23.21
N ALA A 19 6.07 38.50 -23.48
CA ALA A 19 5.01 37.64 -22.96
C ALA A 19 5.02 36.25 -23.61
N LEU A 20 5.31 36.17 -24.91
CA LEU A 20 5.47 34.90 -25.63
C LEU A 20 6.66 34.09 -25.10
N GLU A 21 7.83 34.73 -24.94
CA GLU A 21 9.01 34.07 -24.35
C GLU A 21 8.73 33.54 -22.94
N SER A 22 7.97 34.29 -22.13
CA SER A 22 7.58 33.83 -20.79
C SER A 22 6.63 32.64 -20.81
N ILE A 23 5.75 32.53 -21.82
CA ILE A 23 4.84 31.40 -21.99
C ILE A 23 5.64 30.17 -22.43
N ASP A 24 6.51 30.31 -23.43
CA ASP A 24 7.35 29.21 -23.93
C ASP A 24 8.23 28.65 -22.80
N PHE A 25 8.87 29.52 -22.02
CA PHE A 25 9.66 29.10 -20.86
C PHE A 25 8.81 28.37 -19.80
N ALA A 26 7.60 28.86 -19.53
CA ALA A 26 6.69 28.21 -18.58
C ALA A 26 6.21 26.84 -19.08
N GLU A 27 5.96 26.70 -20.38
CA GLU A 27 5.58 25.45 -21.02
C GLU A 27 6.74 24.44 -20.97
N GLU A 28 7.95 24.83 -21.36
CA GLU A 28 9.14 23.97 -21.28
C GLU A 28 9.39 23.47 -19.85
N LYS A 29 9.30 24.38 -18.88
CA LYS A 29 9.45 24.02 -17.46
C LYS A 29 8.38 23.03 -17.02
N PHE A 30 7.12 23.29 -17.35
CA PHE A 30 6.01 22.39 -17.01
C PHE A 30 6.18 21.00 -17.65
N LEU A 31 6.58 20.95 -18.92
CA LEU A 31 6.85 19.70 -19.61
C LEU A 31 8.01 18.94 -18.97
N SER A 32 9.10 19.61 -18.62
CA SER A 32 10.24 19.01 -17.93
C SER A 32 9.85 18.43 -16.57
N GLU A 33 9.13 19.19 -15.74
CA GLU A 33 8.66 18.73 -14.42
C GLU A 33 7.73 17.52 -14.55
N ARG A 34 6.86 17.52 -15.57
CA ARG A 34 5.97 16.41 -15.85
C ARG A 34 6.73 15.15 -16.31
N MET A 35 7.76 15.31 -17.15
CA MET A 35 8.61 14.21 -17.59
C MET A 35 9.36 13.58 -16.42
N ASP A 36 9.94 14.40 -15.55
CA ASP A 36 10.64 13.93 -14.35
C ASP A 36 9.70 13.16 -13.42
N ALA A 37 8.48 13.67 -13.23
CA ALA A 37 7.50 13.01 -12.39
C ALA A 37 7.05 11.64 -12.95
N LEU A 38 6.88 11.55 -14.27
CA LEU A 38 6.57 10.27 -14.93
C LEU A 38 7.74 9.28 -14.87
N ALA A 39 8.98 9.76 -14.99
CA ALA A 39 10.17 8.94 -14.87
C ALA A 39 10.29 8.34 -13.45
N ARG A 40 10.10 9.16 -12.41
CA ARG A 40 10.09 8.71 -11.00
C ARG A 40 8.96 7.73 -10.71
N GLU A 41 7.77 7.96 -11.27
CA GLU A 41 6.65 7.03 -11.15
C GLU A 41 7.02 5.68 -11.76
N LYS A 42 7.52 5.68 -12.99
CA LYS A 42 7.95 4.45 -13.67
C LYS A 42 9.02 3.69 -12.88
N GLU A 43 10.05 4.38 -12.39
CA GLU A 43 11.12 3.77 -11.59
C GLU A 43 10.55 3.13 -10.31
N THR A 44 9.64 3.82 -9.62
CA THR A 44 9.00 3.31 -8.41
C THR A 44 8.14 2.07 -8.70
N LEU A 45 7.41 2.06 -9.81
CA LEU A 45 6.62 0.90 -10.25
C LEU A 45 7.53 -0.30 -10.57
N ASP A 46 8.62 -0.08 -11.31
CA ASP A 46 9.57 -1.14 -11.64
C ASP A 46 10.27 -1.71 -10.39
N ALA A 47 10.66 -0.86 -9.46
CA ALA A 47 11.20 -1.30 -8.18
C ALA A 47 10.18 -2.08 -7.34
N SER A 48 8.91 -1.67 -7.37
CA SER A 48 7.83 -2.38 -6.66
C SER A 48 7.55 -3.75 -7.27
N ARG A 49 7.63 -3.90 -8.60
CA ARG A 49 7.56 -5.20 -9.28
C ARG A 49 8.72 -6.11 -8.91
N LYS A 50 9.93 -5.56 -8.77
CA LYS A 50 11.10 -6.32 -8.31
C LYS A 50 10.88 -6.84 -6.88
N LEU A 51 10.39 -6.00 -5.97
CA LEU A 51 10.06 -6.41 -4.60
C LEU A 51 8.97 -7.50 -4.57
N LEU A 52 7.98 -7.42 -5.45
CA LEU A 52 6.97 -8.48 -5.63
C LEU A 52 7.60 -9.81 -6.05
N ALA A 53 8.55 -9.79 -6.99
CA ALA A 53 9.26 -10.98 -7.44
C ALA A 53 10.17 -11.58 -6.35
N GLU A 54 10.74 -10.72 -5.50
CA GLU A 54 11.55 -11.11 -4.33
C GLU A 54 10.71 -11.48 -3.09
N GLU A 55 9.38 -11.57 -3.22
CA GLU A 55 8.43 -11.83 -2.13
C GLU A 55 8.47 -10.82 -0.95
N LYS A 56 9.03 -9.64 -1.19
CA LYS A 56 9.07 -8.50 -0.24
C LYS A 56 7.78 -7.69 -0.33
N PHE A 57 6.66 -8.34 -0.05
CA PHE A 57 5.32 -7.78 -0.28
C PHE A 57 5.04 -6.53 0.55
N ASP A 58 5.43 -6.49 1.83
CA ASP A 58 5.22 -5.31 2.68
C ASP A 58 5.99 -4.09 2.13
N GLU A 59 7.24 -4.26 1.70
CA GLU A 59 8.04 -3.19 1.10
C GLU A 59 7.43 -2.71 -0.23
N ALA A 60 6.94 -3.63 -1.06
CA ALA A 60 6.25 -3.28 -2.31
C ALA A 60 4.99 -2.45 -2.03
N ILE A 61 4.18 -2.85 -1.03
CA ILE A 61 2.97 -2.12 -0.62
C ILE A 61 3.35 -0.72 -0.13
N SER A 62 4.35 -0.60 0.74
CA SER A 62 4.78 0.71 1.27
C SER A 62 5.26 1.66 0.19
N ARG A 63 6.00 1.17 -0.82
CA ARG A 63 6.42 2.01 -1.95
C ARG A 63 5.24 2.49 -2.79
N ILE A 64 4.27 1.61 -3.05
CA ILE A 64 3.07 1.97 -3.80
C ILE A 64 2.18 2.94 -3.02
N GLU A 65 2.04 2.76 -1.71
CA GLU A 65 1.30 3.70 -0.86
C GLU A 65 1.96 5.09 -0.78
N ALA A 66 3.29 5.16 -0.86
CA ALA A 66 3.98 6.44 -0.99
C ALA A 66 3.62 7.14 -2.31
N LEU A 67 3.61 6.40 -3.42
CA LEU A 67 3.22 6.91 -4.72
C LEU A 67 1.74 7.38 -4.74
N GLU A 68 0.84 6.67 -4.07
CA GLU A 68 -0.57 7.09 -3.91
C GLU A 68 -0.69 8.39 -3.10
N LYS A 69 0.14 8.59 -2.06
CA LYS A 69 0.18 9.84 -1.28
C LYS A 69 0.65 11.04 -2.11
N GLU A 70 1.47 10.79 -3.13
CA GLU A 70 1.87 11.79 -4.13
C GLU A 70 0.78 12.04 -5.20
N GLY A 71 -0.40 11.45 -5.04
CA GLY A 71 -1.55 11.62 -5.94
C GLY A 71 -1.53 10.69 -7.16
N ARG A 72 -0.57 9.78 -7.27
CA ARG A 72 -0.49 8.81 -8.37
C ARG A 72 -1.34 7.58 -8.05
N THR A 73 -2.54 7.52 -8.62
CA THR A 73 -3.52 6.43 -8.35
C THR A 73 -3.96 5.71 -9.62
N GLY A 74 -3.09 5.68 -10.63
CA GLY A 74 -3.36 5.08 -11.93
C GLY A 74 -3.64 3.57 -11.87
N PRO A 75 -4.15 2.96 -12.96
CA PRO A 75 -4.51 1.54 -12.99
C PRO A 75 -3.36 0.61 -12.60
N GLU A 76 -2.14 0.93 -13.02
CA GLU A 76 -0.96 0.11 -12.72
C GLU A 76 -0.58 0.15 -11.24
N VAL A 77 -0.66 1.32 -10.61
CA VAL A 77 -0.46 1.51 -9.16
C VAL A 77 -1.41 0.61 -8.39
N ARG A 78 -2.70 0.67 -8.72
CA ARG A 78 -3.75 -0.14 -8.09
C ARG A 78 -3.54 -1.63 -8.30
N LYS A 79 -3.12 -2.03 -9.50
CA LYS A 79 -2.84 -3.42 -9.86
C LYS A 79 -1.68 -3.99 -9.03
N ILE A 80 -0.55 -3.29 -8.97
CA ILE A 80 0.61 -3.72 -8.18
C ILE A 80 0.25 -3.80 -6.70
N LYS A 81 -0.48 -2.80 -6.17
CA LYS A 81 -0.95 -2.84 -4.78
C LYS A 81 -1.83 -4.05 -4.50
N ALA A 82 -2.84 -4.28 -5.35
CA ALA A 82 -3.77 -5.39 -5.19
C ALA A 82 -3.04 -6.74 -5.21
N GLU A 83 -2.11 -6.93 -6.16
CA GLU A 83 -1.30 -8.14 -6.25
C GLU A 83 -0.42 -8.35 -5.00
N ALA A 84 0.24 -7.29 -4.52
CA ALA A 84 1.11 -7.36 -3.34
C ALA A 84 0.31 -7.68 -2.07
N VAL A 85 -0.84 -7.03 -1.89
CA VAL A 85 -1.76 -7.30 -0.76
C VAL A 85 -2.27 -8.73 -0.82
N GLU A 86 -2.67 -9.21 -2.00
CA GLU A 86 -3.16 -10.58 -2.16
C GLU A 86 -2.08 -11.61 -1.81
N LYS A 87 -0.87 -11.45 -2.34
CA LYS A 87 0.26 -12.34 -2.06
C LYS A 87 0.66 -12.31 -0.58
N LEU A 88 0.69 -11.13 0.04
CA LEU A 88 0.94 -10.96 1.47
C LEU A 88 -0.10 -11.72 2.31
N ILE A 89 -1.39 -11.51 2.02
CA ILE A 89 -2.48 -12.19 2.74
C ILE A 89 -2.37 -13.70 2.59
N ARG A 90 -2.09 -14.21 1.38
CA ARG A 90 -1.90 -15.65 1.15
C ARG A 90 -0.74 -16.19 1.99
N ARG A 91 0.41 -15.50 2.00
CA ARG A 91 1.60 -15.88 2.79
C ARG A 91 1.29 -15.93 4.29
N GLU A 92 0.71 -14.86 4.83
CA GLU A 92 0.44 -14.77 6.27
C GLU A 92 -0.68 -15.72 6.72
N ARG A 93 -1.69 -15.97 5.88
CA ARG A 93 -2.70 -17.00 6.15
C ARG A 93 -2.09 -18.39 6.21
N ASN A 94 -1.13 -18.71 5.33
CA ASN A 94 -0.42 -19.98 5.37
C ASN A 94 0.44 -20.09 6.65
N ARG A 95 1.13 -19.02 7.06
CA ARG A 95 1.86 -18.97 8.34
C ARG A 95 0.94 -19.20 9.54
N ALA A 96 -0.24 -18.57 9.55
CA ALA A 96 -1.25 -18.79 10.58
C ALA A 96 -1.76 -20.25 10.58
N ALA A 97 -1.98 -20.84 9.41
CA ALA A 97 -2.39 -22.24 9.29
C ALA A 97 -1.32 -23.20 9.84
N MET A 98 -0.04 -22.95 9.59
CA MET A 98 1.06 -23.74 10.16
C MET A 98 1.07 -23.69 11.69
N LEU A 99 0.86 -22.51 12.29
CA LEU A 99 0.73 -22.37 13.74
C LEU A 99 -0.48 -23.14 14.29
N PHE A 100 -1.62 -23.06 13.60
CA PHE A 100 -2.82 -23.80 13.99
C PHE A 100 -2.59 -25.32 13.92
N LEU A 101 -1.92 -25.81 12.88
CA LEU A 101 -1.56 -27.23 12.76
C LEU A 101 -0.57 -27.66 13.86
N ALA A 102 0.41 -26.81 14.18
CA ALA A 102 1.32 -27.06 15.30
C ALA A 102 0.58 -27.16 16.63
N ALA A 103 -0.42 -26.28 16.86
CA ALA A 103 -1.29 -26.35 18.03
C ALA A 103 -2.03 -27.69 18.11
N ARG A 104 -2.61 -28.17 17.00
CA ARG A 104 -3.33 -29.46 16.97
C ARG A 104 -2.44 -30.67 17.28
N LYS A 105 -1.16 -30.60 16.92
CA LYS A 105 -0.17 -31.68 17.16
C LYS A 105 0.48 -31.61 18.54
N THR A 106 0.28 -30.53 19.29
CA THR A 106 0.95 -30.30 20.58
C THR A 106 0.07 -30.84 21.72
N ALA A 107 0.63 -31.72 22.55
CA ALA A 107 -0.04 -32.22 23.75
C ALA A 107 0.03 -31.22 24.92
N ASP A 108 1.12 -30.45 25.00
CA ASP A 108 1.29 -29.42 26.03
C ASP A 108 0.26 -28.29 25.87
N ARG A 109 -0.56 -28.11 26.90
CA ARG A 109 -1.67 -27.15 26.89
C ARG A 109 -1.20 -25.71 26.73
N SER A 110 -0.14 -25.30 27.44
CA SER A 110 0.37 -23.93 27.41
C SER A 110 0.93 -23.58 26.02
N ARG A 111 1.72 -24.47 25.43
CA ARG A 111 2.25 -24.32 24.06
C ARG A 111 1.14 -24.32 23.03
N LYS A 112 0.13 -25.18 23.19
CA LYS A 112 -1.04 -25.20 22.31
C LYS A 112 -1.77 -23.85 22.32
N GLU A 113 -2.00 -23.27 23.50
CA GLU A 113 -2.57 -21.92 23.62
C GLU A 113 -1.72 -20.87 22.90
N LYS A 114 -0.39 -20.85 23.14
CA LYS A 114 0.52 -19.89 22.49
C LYS A 114 0.44 -19.96 20.97
N TYR A 115 0.40 -21.16 20.39
CA TYR A 115 0.26 -21.33 18.94
C TYR A 115 -1.11 -20.84 18.43
N LEU A 116 -2.20 -21.13 19.13
CA LEU A 116 -3.53 -20.64 18.74
C LEU A 116 -3.63 -19.12 18.81
N ARG A 117 -3.10 -18.50 19.87
CA ARG A 117 -3.04 -17.03 20.00
C ARG A 117 -2.23 -16.41 18.87
N ALA A 118 -1.04 -16.94 18.59
CA ALA A 118 -0.20 -16.45 17.51
C ALA A 118 -0.86 -16.61 16.13
N SER A 119 -1.55 -17.73 15.90
CA SER A 119 -2.33 -17.96 14.67
C SER A 119 -3.47 -16.94 14.52
N PHE A 120 -4.26 -16.75 15.58
CA PHE A 120 -5.36 -15.79 15.61
C PHE A 120 -4.90 -14.36 15.39
N HIS A 121 -3.86 -13.93 16.11
CA HIS A 121 -3.31 -12.57 16.03
C HIS A 121 -2.80 -12.23 14.63
N ARG A 122 -2.11 -13.17 13.96
CA ARG A 122 -1.67 -12.98 12.57
C ARG A 122 -2.85 -12.71 11.64
N LEU A 123 -3.94 -13.46 11.78
CA LEU A 123 -5.13 -13.25 10.96
C LEU A 123 -5.86 -11.95 11.30
N LYS A 124 -5.91 -11.57 12.58
CA LYS A 124 -6.50 -10.31 13.05
C LYS A 124 -5.82 -9.10 12.39
N ILE A 125 -4.48 -9.07 12.37
CA ILE A 125 -3.71 -7.99 11.70
C ILE A 125 -4.10 -7.86 10.22
N LEU A 126 -4.34 -8.96 9.51
CA LEU A 126 -4.72 -8.91 8.09
C LEU A 126 -6.11 -8.28 7.88
N VAL A 127 -7.07 -8.60 8.75
CA VAL A 127 -8.42 -8.02 8.69
C VAL A 127 -8.38 -6.53 9.01
N GLU A 128 -7.58 -6.13 10.00
CA GLU A 128 -7.41 -4.73 10.40
C GLU A 128 -6.72 -3.90 9.31
N ARG A 129 -5.64 -4.42 8.70
CA ARG A 129 -4.89 -3.71 7.65
C ARG A 129 -5.61 -3.69 6.31
N TYR A 130 -6.35 -4.74 5.97
CA TYR A 130 -6.95 -4.92 4.64
C TYR A 130 -8.44 -5.31 4.70
N PRO A 131 -9.30 -4.48 5.34
CA PRO A 131 -10.71 -4.82 5.57
C PRO A 131 -11.53 -4.95 4.27
N SER A 132 -11.09 -4.30 3.19
CA SER A 132 -11.75 -4.34 1.88
C SER A 132 -11.21 -5.44 0.95
N SER A 133 -10.28 -6.28 1.42
CA SER A 133 -9.74 -7.36 0.58
C SER A 133 -10.80 -8.44 0.32
N PRO A 134 -10.90 -8.98 -0.92
CA PRO A 134 -11.82 -10.07 -1.23
C PRO A 134 -11.53 -11.35 -0.42
N LEU A 135 -10.36 -11.46 0.19
CA LEU A 135 -9.96 -12.60 1.02
C LEU A 135 -10.42 -12.49 2.48
N VAL A 136 -10.98 -11.36 2.92
CA VAL A 136 -11.37 -11.12 4.32
C VAL A 136 -12.37 -12.14 4.83
N THR A 137 -13.41 -12.47 4.07
CA THR A 137 -14.40 -13.48 4.48
C THR A 137 -13.76 -14.82 4.81
N LYS A 138 -12.73 -15.21 4.03
CA LYS A 138 -11.99 -16.45 4.27
C LYS A 138 -11.08 -16.35 5.50
N ILE A 139 -10.47 -15.19 5.73
CA ILE A 139 -9.68 -14.95 6.95
C ILE A 139 -10.57 -15.05 8.20
N LEU A 140 -11.75 -14.43 8.18
CA LEU A 140 -12.72 -14.47 9.28
C LEU A 140 -13.18 -15.91 9.59
N SER A 141 -13.43 -16.73 8.55
CA SER A 141 -13.76 -18.15 8.73
C SER A 141 -12.63 -18.94 9.41
N ASN A 142 -11.37 -18.69 9.02
CA ASN A 142 -10.22 -19.29 9.69
C ASN A 142 -10.09 -18.83 11.15
N MET A 143 -10.28 -17.54 11.41
CA MET A 143 -10.28 -16.98 12.77
C MET A 143 -11.33 -17.65 13.64
N GLU A 144 -12.54 -17.86 13.11
CA GLU A 144 -13.62 -18.53 13.84
C GLU A 144 -13.28 -19.99 14.18
N THR A 145 -12.64 -20.70 13.26
CA THR A 145 -12.13 -22.05 13.52
C THR A 145 -11.12 -22.06 14.66
N ILE A 146 -10.20 -21.09 14.68
CA ILE A 146 -9.22 -20.95 15.76
C ILE A 146 -9.90 -20.60 17.09
N ARG A 147 -10.89 -19.70 17.09
CA ARG A 147 -11.67 -19.36 18.29
C ARG A 147 -12.34 -20.59 18.90
N LYS A 148 -12.94 -21.46 18.09
CA LYS A 148 -13.55 -22.71 18.58
C LYS A 148 -12.52 -23.62 19.25
N GLU A 149 -11.31 -23.73 18.70
CA GLU A 149 -10.23 -24.50 19.34
C GLU A 149 -9.72 -23.84 20.64
N MET A 150 -9.68 -22.50 20.70
CA MET A 150 -9.35 -21.77 21.93
C MET A 150 -10.42 -21.97 23.01
N GLN A 151 -11.71 -21.94 22.65
CA GLN A 151 -12.82 -22.22 23.56
C GLN A 151 -12.77 -23.63 24.14
N LYS A 152 -12.39 -24.66 23.35
CA LYS A 152 -12.17 -26.02 23.86
C LYS A 152 -11.04 -26.09 24.90
N LEU A 153 -10.10 -25.17 24.84
CA LEU A 153 -9.07 -24.99 25.85
C LEU A 153 -9.51 -24.04 26.97
N GLY A 154 -10.71 -23.49 26.97
CA GLY A 154 -11.15 -22.52 27.99
C GLY A 154 -10.37 -21.20 27.96
N VAL A 155 -9.80 -20.82 26.81
CA VAL A 155 -9.04 -19.57 26.65
C VAL A 155 -9.72 -18.65 25.65
N SER A 156 -9.70 -17.34 25.92
CA SER A 156 -10.27 -16.30 25.04
C SER A 156 -9.20 -15.70 24.12
N PRO A 157 -9.51 -15.39 22.84
CA PRO A 157 -8.61 -14.70 21.92
C PRO A 157 -8.12 -13.34 22.43
N GLU A 158 -8.89 -12.65 23.27
CA GLU A 158 -8.58 -11.29 23.75
C GLU A 158 -7.82 -11.25 25.08
N GLY A 159 -7.48 -12.42 25.63
CA GLY A 159 -7.00 -12.52 27.00
C GLY A 159 -8.17 -12.42 27.98
N SER A 160 -8.12 -13.16 29.07
CA SER A 160 -9.10 -12.96 30.14
C SER A 160 -8.86 -11.56 30.75
N PRO A 161 -9.90 -10.75 31.03
CA PRO A 161 -9.75 -9.48 31.74
C PRO A 161 -9.46 -9.71 33.24
N GLY A 162 -8.39 -10.45 33.56
CA GLY A 162 -8.12 -10.93 34.91
C GLY A 162 -6.65 -11.19 35.27
N GLU A 163 -5.69 -10.68 34.48
CA GLU A 163 -4.27 -10.67 34.85
C GLU A 163 -3.71 -9.25 34.72
N ALA A 164 -4.24 -8.34 35.53
CA ALA A 164 -3.49 -7.20 36.03
C ALA A 164 -3.46 -7.38 37.56
N GLY A 165 -2.38 -7.99 38.04
CA GLY A 165 -2.01 -7.99 39.45
C GLY A 165 -1.28 -6.71 39.83
#